data_AF-A0A3S0D8A0-F1
#
_entry.id   AF-A0A3S0D8A0-F1
#
_cell.length_a   1.000
_cell.length_b   1.000
_cell.length_c   1.000
_cell.angle_alpha   90.00
_cell.angle_beta   90.00
_cell.angle_gamma   90.00
#
_symmetry.space_group_name_H-M   'P 1'
#
loop_
_entity.id
_entity.type
_entity.pdbx_description
1 polymer ?
#
loop_
_entity_poly.entity_id
_entity_poly.type
_entity_poly.pdbx_seq_one_letter_code
_entity_poly.pdbx_strand_id
1 'polypeptide(L)'
;MFHRYAYILRPIAGGPWFSANENWSLSDTEILKAAACIHPNYYIGTRSGKASKYAVLDIDNGSPYHNEAGFSKISALLQKAGIEGFNLYRSSDSGGWHIYIFFDAPVSSRDLYKQLYKLFSLHDFEVAKGKLELFPNPGDKSLGQGLRLPLQPGFAWLNEHNQHVREERDEISPDEAILQFARDIECSVNPYHLFHKMRAFVERTEAIKAEIVVQANSKFPRSEVVSLRPEMAPIGGEEAQKSVRQIFHKMPPGINCDSYLRGRHYYEHGLTAAGQRADAVFAMGHYLFYGDPERLISPRGYGFEEERKWLIEEILKAKHHGMSKDITSGRAEAQKHIERATHWQPPHRRGKEAQKYEPVVPISWVRNNANRATTAQKKIIAAVADFKEAGIQFSTRDITLKCGVSSRTIDKYPELWKPAMEELRGGRLETALHEYNAVKGAASQESKPPSSEHEKIMPPGRLASRRILYELKMRDEREKRKKIDTAQRSEKAASDKWRDRVNDLLKREPQNVSEGTLMNLITHLARELLIAPSEEDCNWLLAYISELRERAVSLGKVVQLTIDSVASA
;
A
#
# COMPACT_ATOMS: atom_id res chain seq x y z
N MET A 1 6.07 7.10 30.92
CA MET A 1 5.68 7.75 29.66
C MET A 1 6.89 8.36 28.95
N PHE A 2 7.73 9.15 29.62
CA PHE A 2 8.81 9.90 28.98
C PHE A 2 10.19 9.22 29.06
N HIS A 3 11.06 9.49 28.08
CA HIS A 3 12.47 9.09 28.14
C HIS A 3 13.21 10.02 29.11
N ARG A 4 13.73 9.47 30.20
CA ARG A 4 14.33 10.28 31.29
C ARG A 4 15.65 10.92 30.93
N TYR A 5 16.35 10.38 29.93
CA TYR A 5 17.60 10.94 29.42
C TYR A 5 17.30 11.78 28.17
N ALA A 6 18.13 12.75 27.80
CA ALA A 6 17.91 13.61 26.62
C ALA A 6 16.63 14.49 26.67
N TYR A 7 16.31 15.04 27.84
CA TYR A 7 15.27 16.06 27.98
C TYR A 7 15.73 17.42 27.42
N ILE A 8 14.76 18.26 27.04
CA ILE A 8 14.95 19.64 26.58
C ILE A 8 14.39 20.62 27.58
N LEU A 9 14.99 21.80 27.60
CA LEU A 9 14.59 22.93 28.43
C LEU A 9 14.37 24.16 27.55
N ARG A 10 13.41 25.00 27.92
CA ARG A 10 13.21 26.34 27.33
C ARG A 10 13.01 27.34 28.46
N PRO A 11 13.72 28.47 28.52
CA PRO A 11 13.53 29.45 29.59
C PRO A 11 12.10 30.03 29.55
N ILE A 12 11.48 30.19 30.71
CA ILE A 12 10.14 30.80 30.82
C ILE A 12 10.15 32.25 30.33
N ALA A 13 11.25 32.97 30.58
CA ALA A 13 11.48 34.33 30.09
C ALA A 13 11.55 34.45 28.55
N GLY A 14 11.49 33.34 27.82
CA GLY A 14 11.58 33.28 26.37
C GLY A 14 12.93 32.78 25.86
N GLY A 15 12.99 32.47 24.57
CA GLY A 15 14.16 31.89 23.91
C GLY A 15 13.93 30.50 23.31
N PRO A 16 14.95 29.92 22.64
CA PRO A 16 14.86 28.63 21.99
C PRO A 16 14.91 27.46 22.99
N TRP A 17 14.44 26.29 22.54
CA TRP A 17 14.66 25.02 23.24
C TRP A 17 16.12 24.60 23.12
N PHE A 18 16.71 24.11 24.22
CA PHE A 18 18.05 23.54 24.26
C PHE A 18 18.07 22.20 24.98
N SER A 19 19.07 21.36 24.69
CA SER A 19 19.21 20.05 25.31
C SER A 19 19.86 20.16 26.68
N ALA A 20 19.33 19.41 27.65
CA ALA A 20 20.03 19.18 28.90
C ALA A 20 21.25 18.27 28.69
N ASN A 21 22.14 18.23 29.68
CA ASN A 21 23.30 17.34 29.65
C ASN A 21 22.85 15.88 29.51
N GLU A 22 23.47 15.14 28.58
CA GLU A 22 23.08 13.77 28.24
C GLU A 22 23.23 12.78 29.40
N ASN A 23 24.13 13.08 30.36
CA ASN A 23 24.35 12.28 31.56
C ASN A 23 23.31 12.56 32.67
N TRP A 24 22.48 13.60 32.53
CA TRP A 24 21.49 13.95 33.53
C TRP A 24 20.16 13.26 33.23
N SER A 25 19.64 12.54 34.21
CA SER A 25 18.29 12.00 34.18
C SER A 25 17.31 13.04 34.70
N LEU A 26 16.22 13.27 33.98
CA LEU A 26 15.08 14.03 34.46
C LEU A 26 14.45 13.30 35.66
N SER A 27 14.43 13.94 36.83
CA SER A 27 13.88 13.38 38.06
C SER A 27 12.36 13.53 38.11
N ASP A 28 11.70 12.66 38.88
CA ASP A 28 10.25 12.76 39.10
C ASP A 28 9.88 14.09 39.76
N THR A 29 10.73 14.61 40.65
CA THR A 29 10.54 15.92 41.27
C THR A 29 10.47 17.05 40.24
N GLU A 30 11.33 17.05 39.22
CA GLU A 30 11.30 18.09 38.18
C GLU A 30 10.08 17.94 37.25
N ILE A 31 9.65 16.71 36.96
CA ILE A 31 8.41 16.45 36.22
C ILE A 31 7.20 16.96 37.00
N LEU A 32 7.12 16.66 38.30
CA LEU A 32 6.04 17.11 39.18
C LEU A 32 6.03 18.63 39.33
N LYS A 33 7.19 19.28 39.49
CA LYS A 33 7.27 20.75 39.50
C LYS A 33 6.77 21.37 38.19
N ALA A 34 7.12 20.78 37.05
CA ALA A 34 6.67 21.26 35.75
C ALA A 34 5.16 21.08 35.59
N ALA A 35 4.62 19.90 35.91
CA ALA A 35 3.19 19.62 35.89
C ALA A 35 2.41 20.45 36.90
N ALA A 36 3.01 20.83 38.02
CA ALA A 36 2.44 21.71 39.04
C ALA A 36 2.53 23.20 38.69
N CYS A 37 3.09 23.57 37.53
CA CYS A 37 3.30 24.96 37.10
C CYS A 37 4.19 25.80 38.05
N ILE A 38 5.00 25.15 38.90
CA ILE A 38 5.90 25.81 39.87
C ILE A 38 7.38 25.70 39.48
N HIS A 39 7.67 25.16 38.30
CA HIS A 39 9.06 25.02 37.87
C HIS A 39 9.66 26.42 37.62
N PRO A 40 10.76 26.81 38.31
CA PRO A 40 11.09 28.22 38.51
C PRO A 40 11.62 28.93 37.26
N ASN A 41 12.26 28.18 36.35
CA ASN A 41 13.10 28.79 35.30
C ASN A 41 12.80 28.30 33.89
N TYR A 42 12.27 27.09 33.74
CA TYR A 42 12.18 26.41 32.45
C TYR A 42 10.84 25.71 32.20
N TYR A 43 10.42 25.65 30.95
CA TYR A 43 9.57 24.58 30.46
C TYR A 43 10.42 23.34 30.15
N ILE A 44 9.86 22.17 30.41
CA ILE A 44 10.52 20.88 30.22
C ILE A 44 9.87 20.12 29.07
N GLY A 45 10.67 19.48 28.23
CA GLY A 45 10.21 18.53 27.22
C GLY A 45 11.11 17.32 27.15
N THR A 46 10.69 16.28 26.45
CA THR A 46 11.47 15.05 26.31
C THR A 46 11.50 14.59 24.86
N ARG A 47 12.63 13.98 24.48
CA ARG A 47 12.74 13.27 23.20
C ARG A 47 12.21 11.86 23.32
N SER A 48 11.91 11.27 22.18
CA SER A 48 11.45 9.89 22.13
C SER A 48 12.56 8.91 22.48
N GLY A 49 12.23 7.91 23.30
CA GLY A 49 13.06 6.73 23.46
C GLY A 49 12.98 5.79 22.24
N LYS A 50 13.49 4.56 22.39
CA LYS A 50 13.37 3.52 21.35
C LYS A 50 11.94 3.01 21.18
N ALA A 51 11.13 3.08 22.24
CA ALA A 51 9.72 2.72 22.24
C ALA A 51 8.91 3.75 23.02
N SER A 52 7.64 3.92 22.63
CA SER A 52 6.69 4.83 23.26
C SER A 52 5.36 4.15 23.49
N LYS A 53 4.68 4.50 24.60
CA LYS A 53 3.29 4.11 24.86
C LYS A 53 2.28 5.14 24.35
N TYR A 54 2.74 6.15 23.62
CA TYR A 54 1.88 7.20 23.10
C TYR A 54 2.45 7.81 21.82
N ALA A 55 1.57 8.41 21.03
CA ALA A 55 1.89 9.35 19.98
C ALA A 55 1.22 10.70 20.28
N VAL A 56 1.77 11.78 19.73
CA VAL A 56 1.15 13.10 19.75
C VAL A 56 1.16 13.67 18.35
N LEU A 57 0.00 14.16 17.91
CA LEU A 57 -0.11 15.05 16.76
C LEU A 57 -0.09 16.48 17.30
N ASP A 58 0.95 17.23 16.95
CA ASP A 58 1.14 18.61 17.37
C ASP A 58 0.73 19.54 16.22
N ILE A 59 -0.26 20.38 16.49
CA ILE A 59 -0.90 21.28 15.54
C ILE A 59 -0.73 22.70 16.05
N ASP A 60 0.23 23.41 15.48
CA ASP A 60 0.51 24.79 15.86
C ASP A 60 -0.66 25.72 15.57
N ASN A 61 -0.77 26.78 16.38
CA ASN A 61 -1.69 27.87 16.08
C ASN A 61 -1.34 28.51 14.73
N GLY A 62 -2.33 28.68 13.86
CA GLY A 62 -2.14 29.12 12.47
C GLY A 62 -1.88 27.99 11.46
N SER A 63 -1.78 26.73 11.92
CA SER A 63 -1.80 25.57 11.03
C SER A 63 -3.11 25.51 10.24
N PRO A 64 -3.10 25.05 8.96
CA PRO A 64 -4.34 24.81 8.21
C PRO A 64 -5.25 23.77 8.87
N TYR A 65 -4.73 22.98 9.80
CA TYR A 65 -5.48 21.96 10.55
C TYR A 65 -5.97 22.44 11.92
N HIS A 66 -5.60 23.66 12.35
CA HIS A 66 -6.05 24.27 13.60
C HIS A 66 -7.43 24.92 13.42
N ASN A 67 -8.44 24.08 13.22
CA ASN A 67 -9.86 24.45 13.14
C ASN A 67 -10.73 23.18 13.22
N GLU A 68 -12.03 23.35 13.42
CA GLU A 68 -13.00 22.25 13.51
C GLU A 68 -12.94 21.29 12.31
N ALA A 69 -12.82 21.81 11.09
CA ALA A 69 -12.76 21.00 9.87
C ALA A 69 -11.46 20.19 9.78
N GLY A 70 -10.33 20.79 10.16
CA GLY A 70 -9.03 20.14 10.23
C GLY A 70 -9.02 19.01 11.26
N PHE A 71 -9.49 19.30 12.47
CA PHE A 71 -9.63 18.31 13.54
C PHE A 71 -10.56 17.16 13.11
N SER A 72 -11.73 17.47 12.54
CA SER A 72 -12.67 16.46 12.06
C SER A 72 -12.06 15.52 11.02
N LYS A 73 -11.25 16.04 10.09
CA LYS A 73 -10.51 15.24 9.11
C LYS A 73 -9.46 14.34 9.76
N ILE A 74 -8.69 14.87 10.71
CA ILE A 74 -7.68 14.09 11.44
C ILE A 74 -8.35 12.96 12.24
N SER A 75 -9.38 13.29 13.02
CA SER A 75 -10.15 12.36 13.83
C SER A 75 -10.79 11.26 12.99
N ALA A 76 -11.41 11.61 11.86
CA ALA A 76 -11.99 10.64 10.93
C ALA A 76 -10.93 9.73 10.30
N LEU A 77 -9.74 10.26 9.99
CA LEU A 77 -8.64 9.44 9.46
C LEU A 77 -8.09 8.46 10.49
N LEU A 78 -7.90 8.90 11.73
CA LEU A 78 -7.47 8.03 12.83
C LEU A 78 -8.46 6.89 13.05
N GLN A 79 -9.75 7.20 13.16
CA GLN A 79 -10.82 6.20 13.30
C GLN A 79 -10.85 5.23 12.12
N LYS A 80 -10.75 5.74 10.89
CA LYS A 80 -10.70 4.90 9.67
C LYS A 80 -9.49 3.97 9.65
N ALA A 81 -8.35 4.42 10.18
CA ALA A 81 -7.16 3.59 10.31
C ALA A 81 -7.25 2.58 11.48
N GLY A 82 -8.28 2.68 12.33
CA GLY A 82 -8.53 1.78 13.45
C GLY A 82 -7.94 2.25 14.78
N ILE A 83 -7.60 3.54 14.91
CA ILE A 83 -7.31 4.18 16.19
C ILE A 83 -8.62 4.74 16.75
N GLU A 84 -9.04 4.22 17.90
CA GLU A 84 -10.38 4.44 18.43
C GLU A 84 -10.38 5.44 19.59
N GLY A 85 -9.28 5.50 20.35
CA GLY A 85 -9.11 6.44 21.47
C GLY A 85 -8.04 7.50 21.20
N PHE A 86 -8.36 8.77 21.43
CA PHE A 86 -7.42 9.88 21.50
C PHE A 86 -7.98 10.97 22.41
N ASN A 87 -7.15 11.93 22.82
CA ASN A 87 -7.60 13.09 23.61
C ASN A 87 -7.03 14.38 23.03
N LEU A 88 -7.83 15.44 23.06
CA LEU A 88 -7.48 16.76 22.55
C LEU A 88 -7.16 17.73 23.70
N TYR A 89 -6.01 18.40 23.60
CA TYR A 89 -5.57 19.41 24.56
C TYR A 89 -5.05 20.67 23.87
N ARG A 90 -5.11 21.80 24.56
CA ARG A 90 -4.29 22.97 24.24
C ARG A 90 -2.87 22.72 24.76
N SER A 91 -1.86 22.95 23.94
CA SER A 91 -0.46 22.65 24.27
C SER A 91 0.28 23.77 25.00
N SER A 92 -0.17 25.01 24.82
CA SER A 92 0.38 26.22 25.47
C SER A 92 -0.53 27.43 25.28
N ASP A 93 -0.18 28.56 25.89
CA ASP A 93 -0.87 29.85 25.75
C ASP A 93 -0.90 30.40 24.31
N SER A 94 -0.04 29.87 23.43
CA SER A 94 -0.10 30.22 22.01
C SER A 94 -1.34 29.68 21.31
N GLY A 95 -2.07 28.75 21.92
CA GLY A 95 -3.31 28.18 21.39
C GLY A 95 -3.14 26.89 20.59
N GLY A 96 -1.91 26.41 20.36
CA GLY A 96 -1.66 25.15 19.63
C GLY A 96 -2.36 23.94 20.26
N TRP A 97 -2.61 22.90 19.47
CA TRP A 97 -3.31 21.69 19.90
C TRP A 97 -2.38 20.48 19.92
N HIS A 98 -2.52 19.67 20.96
CA HIS A 98 -1.96 18.32 21.02
C HIS A 98 -3.09 17.29 20.99
N ILE A 99 -3.02 16.34 20.06
CA ILE A 99 -3.87 15.16 20.05
C ILE A 99 -3.04 13.97 20.52
N TYR A 100 -3.32 13.47 21.72
CA TYR A 100 -2.62 12.33 22.29
C TYR A 100 -3.32 11.02 21.92
N ILE A 101 -2.55 10.04 21.49
CA ILE A 101 -2.98 8.67 21.21
C ILE A 101 -2.21 7.74 22.15
N PHE A 102 -2.90 7.06 23.06
CA PHE A 102 -2.26 6.18 24.05
C PHE A 102 -2.36 4.71 23.64
N PHE A 103 -1.37 3.91 24.04
CA PHE A 103 -1.29 2.47 23.79
C PHE A 103 -1.04 1.68 25.08
N ASP A 104 -1.66 0.51 25.20
CA ASP A 104 -1.52 -0.37 26.39
C ASP A 104 -0.10 -0.95 26.53
N ALA A 105 0.55 -1.22 25.40
CA ALA A 105 1.92 -1.70 25.29
C ALA A 105 2.84 -0.73 24.52
N PRO A 106 4.15 -0.71 24.81
CA PRO A 106 5.10 0.13 24.08
C PRO A 106 5.20 -0.28 22.61
N VAL A 107 5.10 0.69 21.72
CA VAL A 107 5.32 0.56 20.27
C VAL A 107 6.71 1.11 19.93
N SER A 108 7.42 0.50 18.98
CA SER A 108 8.67 1.04 18.46
C SER A 108 8.48 2.48 18.00
N SER A 109 9.21 3.44 18.57
CA SER A 109 9.04 4.87 18.26
C SER A 109 9.31 5.17 16.79
N ARG A 110 10.26 4.47 16.18
CA ARG A 110 10.59 4.62 14.75
C ARG A 110 9.51 4.03 13.85
N ASP A 111 8.94 2.88 14.21
CA ASP A 111 7.84 2.30 13.44
C ASP A 111 6.59 3.18 13.59
N LEU A 112 6.26 3.60 14.81
CA LEU A 112 5.13 4.47 15.10
C LEU A 112 5.19 5.78 14.30
N TYR A 113 6.32 6.48 14.33
CA TYR A 113 6.54 7.68 13.51
C TYR A 113 6.33 7.39 12.02
N LYS A 114 6.99 6.34 11.50
CA LYS A 114 6.94 5.98 10.08
C LYS A 114 5.52 5.67 9.63
N GLN A 115 4.75 4.91 10.40
CA GLN A 115 3.38 4.55 10.04
C GLN A 115 2.45 5.77 10.10
N LEU A 116 2.56 6.62 11.11
CA LEU A 116 1.77 7.86 11.19
C LEU A 116 2.14 8.83 10.06
N TYR A 117 3.43 9.02 9.81
CA TYR A 117 3.90 9.86 8.70
C TYR A 117 3.32 9.38 7.36
N LYS A 118 3.39 8.08 7.09
CA LYS A 118 2.78 7.48 5.89
C LYS A 118 1.27 7.66 5.87
N LEU A 119 0.58 7.39 6.98
CA LEU A 119 -0.87 7.55 7.08
C LEU A 119 -1.29 8.97 6.68
N PHE A 120 -0.69 9.98 7.28
CA PHE A 120 -1.04 11.38 6.99
C PHE A 120 -0.61 11.78 5.57
N SER A 121 0.60 11.42 5.14
CA SER A 121 1.10 11.76 3.79
C SER A 121 0.29 11.09 2.66
N LEU A 122 -0.18 9.86 2.87
CA LEU A 122 -1.05 9.15 1.92
C LEU A 122 -2.46 9.76 1.83
N HIS A 123 -2.83 10.62 2.77
CA HIS A 123 -4.14 11.27 2.83
C HIS A 123 -4.04 12.79 2.70
N ASP A 124 -3.00 13.27 2.00
CA ASP A 124 -2.79 14.66 1.59
C ASP A 124 -2.65 15.65 2.76
N PHE A 125 -2.23 15.15 3.93
CA PHE A 125 -1.77 16.01 5.00
C PHE A 125 -0.32 16.39 4.80
N GLU A 126 -0.03 17.68 4.98
CA GLU A 126 1.32 18.21 4.96
C GLU A 126 1.95 18.05 6.34
N VAL A 127 2.67 16.95 6.52
CA VAL A 127 3.45 16.69 7.74
C VAL A 127 4.73 17.51 7.69
N ALA A 128 4.70 18.68 8.33
CA ALA A 128 5.79 19.63 8.37
C ALA A 128 5.75 20.50 9.64
N LYS A 129 6.92 21.05 9.98
CA LYS A 129 7.09 21.97 11.11
C LYS A 129 6.17 23.19 10.97
N GLY A 130 5.49 23.60 12.05
CA GLY A 130 4.55 24.73 11.98
C GLY A 130 3.16 24.39 11.43
N LYS A 131 2.91 23.12 11.05
CA LYS A 131 1.64 22.66 10.46
C LYS A 131 1.10 21.46 11.21
N LEU A 132 1.72 20.30 10.99
CA LEU A 132 1.37 19.04 11.65
C LEU A 132 2.69 18.31 11.94
N GLU A 133 3.13 18.37 13.19
CA GLU A 133 4.28 17.64 13.68
C GLU A 133 3.84 16.33 14.36
N LEU A 134 4.61 15.26 14.16
CA LEU A 134 4.28 13.93 14.66
C LEU A 134 5.29 13.50 15.70
N PHE A 135 4.83 13.07 16.87
CA PHE A 135 5.66 12.52 17.92
C PHE A 135 5.20 11.09 18.27
N PRO A 136 6.11 10.16 18.61
CA PRO A 136 7.56 10.33 18.74
C PRO A 136 8.24 10.65 17.40
N ASN A 137 9.23 11.54 17.38
CA ASN A 137 10.03 11.82 16.19
C ASN A 137 11.50 11.42 16.42
N PRO A 138 11.83 10.12 16.29
CA PRO A 138 13.20 9.65 16.45
C PRO A 138 14.02 10.04 15.23
N GLY A 139 15.08 10.82 15.44
CA GLY A 139 16.00 11.18 14.37
C GLY A 139 16.71 9.94 13.79
N ASP A 140 17.22 10.07 12.58
CA ASP A 140 18.01 8.99 11.95
C ASP A 140 19.39 8.89 12.59
N LYS A 141 20.14 10.00 12.54
CA LYS A 141 21.49 10.17 13.10
C LYS A 141 21.54 11.11 14.30
N SER A 142 20.41 11.72 14.67
CA SER A 142 20.26 12.59 15.84
C SER A 142 19.27 11.98 16.84
N LEU A 143 19.18 12.57 18.03
CA LEU A 143 18.20 12.20 19.04
C LEU A 143 16.75 12.55 18.64
N GLY A 144 16.54 13.22 17.49
CA GLY A 144 15.23 13.63 17.01
C GLY A 144 14.68 14.89 17.67
N GLN A 145 13.40 15.17 17.43
CA GLN A 145 12.68 16.31 18.02
C GLN A 145 12.14 15.95 19.40
N GLY A 146 12.16 16.93 20.30
CA GLY A 146 11.57 16.80 21.63
C GLY A 146 10.21 17.46 21.70
N LEU A 147 9.33 16.89 22.52
CA LEU A 147 7.99 17.39 22.80
C LEU A 147 7.91 17.94 24.22
N ARG A 148 7.26 19.09 24.40
CA ARG A 148 6.97 19.66 25.73
C ARG A 148 6.13 18.68 26.56
N LEU A 149 6.46 18.50 27.84
CA LEU A 149 5.66 17.67 28.74
C LEU A 149 4.25 18.26 28.91
N PRO A 150 3.20 17.43 29.02
CA PRO A 150 1.84 17.91 29.28
C PRO A 150 1.72 18.58 30.66
N LEU A 151 0.59 19.24 30.91
CA LEU A 151 0.23 19.88 32.20
C LEU A 151 1.07 21.08 32.63
N GLN A 152 1.97 21.57 31.78
CA GLN A 152 2.71 22.82 32.04
C GLN A 152 1.85 24.04 31.66
N PRO A 153 2.24 25.28 32.07
CA PRO A 153 1.42 26.48 31.89
C PRO A 153 0.84 26.65 30.48
N GLY A 154 -0.42 27.09 30.42
CA GLY A 154 -1.19 27.22 29.19
C GLY A 154 -1.74 25.91 28.62
N PHE A 155 -1.54 24.79 29.30
CA PHE A 155 -2.23 23.54 28.97
C PHE A 155 -3.72 23.63 29.33
N ALA A 156 -4.59 23.06 28.51
CA ALA A 156 -6.01 23.01 28.80
C ALA A 156 -6.66 21.76 28.21
N TRP A 157 -7.68 21.23 28.86
CA TRP A 157 -8.54 20.20 28.30
C TRP A 157 -9.51 20.86 27.33
N LEU A 158 -9.59 20.35 26.11
CA LEU A 158 -10.51 20.86 25.10
C LEU A 158 -11.65 19.87 24.90
N ASN A 159 -12.83 20.38 24.56
CA ASN A 159 -13.94 19.54 24.14
C ASN A 159 -13.75 19.14 22.67
N GLU A 160 -13.78 17.84 22.37
CA GLU A 160 -13.54 17.32 21.03
C GLU A 160 -14.57 17.79 19.99
N HIS A 161 -15.79 18.15 20.40
CA HIS A 161 -16.86 18.53 19.49
C HIS A 161 -16.74 19.98 19.00
N ASN A 162 -16.39 20.92 19.88
CA ASN A 162 -16.33 22.36 19.56
C ASN A 162 -14.94 22.98 19.76
N GLN A 163 -13.98 22.19 20.24
CA GLN A 163 -12.59 22.59 20.51
C GLN A 163 -12.44 23.77 21.48
N HIS A 164 -13.51 24.11 22.21
CA HIS A 164 -13.48 25.09 23.28
C HIS A 164 -12.80 24.51 24.52
N VAL A 165 -12.21 25.40 25.31
CA VAL A 165 -11.64 25.03 26.60
C VAL A 165 -12.75 24.50 27.51
N ARG A 166 -12.60 23.24 27.92
CA ARG A 166 -13.43 22.61 28.94
C ARG A 166 -12.93 23.00 30.34
N GLU A 167 -11.62 22.98 30.52
CA GLU A 167 -10.98 23.20 31.81
C GLU A 167 -9.53 23.67 31.58
N GLU A 168 -9.17 24.77 32.22
CA GLU A 168 -7.81 25.30 32.21
C GLU A 168 -6.95 24.54 33.22
N ARG A 169 -5.73 24.16 32.84
CA ARG A 169 -4.80 23.53 33.79
C ARG A 169 -4.59 24.41 35.00
N ASP A 170 -4.41 25.71 34.80
CA ASP A 170 -4.05 26.65 35.87
C ASP A 170 -5.21 26.94 36.85
N GLU A 171 -6.43 26.48 36.55
CA GLU A 171 -7.62 26.64 37.42
C GLU A 171 -7.82 25.47 38.40
N ILE A 172 -7.14 24.34 38.19
CA ILE A 172 -7.26 23.15 39.03
C ILE A 172 -5.98 22.86 39.81
N SER A 173 -6.10 22.11 40.90
CA SER A 173 -4.94 21.72 41.70
C SER A 173 -3.99 20.81 40.90
N PRO A 174 -2.66 20.83 41.17
CA PRO A 174 -1.72 19.92 40.52
C PRO A 174 -2.10 18.44 40.62
N ASP A 175 -2.59 18.02 41.78
CA ASP A 175 -2.98 16.62 42.02
C ASP A 175 -4.19 16.23 41.18
N GLU A 176 -5.19 17.12 41.10
CA GLU A 176 -6.38 16.93 40.27
C GLU A 176 -6.03 16.89 38.78
N ALA A 177 -5.15 17.78 38.31
CA ALA A 177 -4.67 17.79 36.94
C ALA A 177 -3.94 16.50 36.55
N ILE A 178 -3.05 16.01 37.42
CA ILE A 178 -2.33 14.75 37.19
C ILE A 178 -3.32 13.58 37.18
N LEU A 179 -4.26 13.54 38.12
CA LEU A 179 -5.27 12.50 38.20
C LEU A 179 -6.17 12.48 36.96
N GLN A 180 -6.61 13.64 36.50
CA GLN A 180 -7.44 13.76 35.31
C GLN A 180 -6.70 13.32 34.05
N PHE A 181 -5.45 13.76 33.86
CA PHE A 181 -4.63 13.30 32.75
C PHE A 181 -4.35 11.78 32.81
N ALA A 182 -4.15 11.23 34.01
CA ALA A 182 -4.03 9.78 34.20
C ALA A 182 -5.31 9.04 33.80
N ARG A 183 -6.48 9.57 34.17
CA ARG A 183 -7.78 9.01 33.74
C ARG A 183 -7.94 9.06 32.23
N ASP A 184 -7.58 10.17 31.58
CA ASP A 184 -7.63 10.28 30.12
C ASP A 184 -6.80 9.17 29.46
N ILE A 185 -5.59 8.90 29.97
CA ILE A 185 -4.73 7.81 29.49
C ILE A 185 -5.43 6.46 29.62
N GLU A 186 -6.01 6.17 30.78
CA GLU A 186 -6.64 4.89 31.08
C GLU A 186 -7.94 4.67 30.28
N CYS A 187 -8.75 5.71 30.11
CA CYS A 187 -10.05 5.63 29.43
C CYS A 187 -9.95 5.60 27.89
N SER A 188 -8.85 6.09 27.32
CA SER A 188 -8.66 6.20 25.86
C SER A 188 -7.53 5.30 25.33
N VAL A 189 -7.07 4.35 26.14
CA VAL A 189 -5.97 3.47 25.76
C VAL A 189 -6.34 2.59 24.58
N ASN A 190 -5.53 2.62 23.52
CA ASN A 190 -5.68 1.74 22.38
C ASN A 190 -4.92 0.44 22.64
N PRO A 191 -5.57 -0.74 22.50
CA PRO A 191 -4.85 -1.99 22.53
C PRO A 191 -3.77 -2.09 21.45
N TYR A 192 -2.66 -2.75 21.73
CA TYR A 192 -1.51 -2.85 20.83
C TYR A 192 -1.87 -3.39 19.43
N HIS A 193 -2.88 -4.26 19.33
CA HIS A 193 -3.34 -4.78 18.04
C HIS A 193 -3.99 -3.71 17.14
N LEU A 194 -4.48 -2.59 17.68
CA LEU A 194 -4.98 -1.46 16.89
C LEU A 194 -3.84 -0.75 16.14
N PHE A 195 -2.63 -0.70 16.70
CA PHE A 195 -1.45 -0.24 15.96
C PHE A 195 -1.17 -1.15 14.74
N HIS A 196 -1.29 -2.47 14.89
CA HIS A 196 -1.14 -3.40 13.77
C HIS A 196 -2.24 -3.24 12.72
N LYS A 197 -3.48 -2.96 13.14
CA LYS A 197 -4.60 -2.64 12.24
C LYS A 197 -4.33 -1.37 11.44
N MET A 198 -3.84 -0.31 12.08
CA MET A 198 -3.40 0.93 11.44
C MET A 198 -2.27 0.67 10.45
N ARG A 199 -1.26 -0.11 10.83
CA ARG A 199 -0.17 -0.47 9.93
C ARG A 199 -0.64 -1.25 8.70
N ALA A 200 -1.51 -2.24 8.88
CA ALA A 200 -2.09 -3.00 7.77
C ALA A 200 -2.99 -2.12 6.87
N PHE A 201 -3.66 -1.11 7.44
CA PHE A 201 -4.37 -0.10 6.67
C PHE A 201 -3.41 0.74 5.82
N VAL A 202 -2.32 1.24 6.40
CA VAL A 202 -1.29 2.01 5.68
C VAL A 202 -0.67 1.18 4.55
N GLU A 203 -0.27 -0.06 4.82
CA GLU A 203 0.33 -0.96 3.81
C GLU A 203 -0.63 -1.21 2.64
N ARG A 204 -1.93 -1.43 2.91
CA ARG A 204 -2.95 -1.57 1.85
C ARG A 204 -3.14 -0.28 1.05
N THR A 205 -3.22 0.87 1.71
CA THR A 205 -3.38 2.17 1.05
C THR A 205 -2.16 2.50 0.18
N GLU A 206 -0.95 2.21 0.66
CA GLU A 206 0.29 2.36 -0.09
C GLU A 206 0.33 1.44 -1.32
N ALA A 207 -0.06 0.17 -1.16
CA ALA A 207 -0.16 -0.77 -2.27
C ALA A 207 -1.18 -0.32 -3.33
N ILE A 208 -2.36 0.13 -2.91
CA ILE A 208 -3.38 0.68 -3.82
C ILE A 208 -2.85 1.91 -4.57
N LYS A 209 -2.19 2.86 -3.87
CA LYS A 209 -1.59 4.02 -4.54
C LYS A 209 -0.49 3.61 -5.52
N ALA A 210 0.37 2.67 -5.15
CA ALA A 210 1.42 2.16 -6.02
C ALA A 210 0.83 1.46 -7.26
N GLU A 211 -0.22 0.66 -7.09
CA GLU A 211 -0.94 0.03 -8.20
C GLU A 211 -1.57 1.09 -9.10
N ILE A 212 -2.17 2.15 -8.55
CA ILE A 212 -2.71 3.27 -9.34
C ILE A 212 -1.60 3.98 -10.12
N VAL A 213 -0.43 4.22 -9.51
CA VAL A 213 0.72 4.85 -10.19
C VAL A 213 1.23 3.94 -11.31
N VAL A 214 1.32 2.63 -11.08
CA VAL A 214 1.71 1.65 -12.10
C VAL A 214 0.66 1.59 -13.20
N GLN A 215 -0.65 1.58 -12.89
CA GLN A 215 -1.73 1.63 -13.87
C GLN A 215 -1.73 2.93 -14.68
N ALA A 216 -1.45 4.07 -14.04
CA ALA A 216 -1.31 5.36 -14.71
C ALA A 216 -0.08 5.38 -15.66
N ASN A 217 0.95 4.57 -15.37
CA ASN A 217 2.19 4.52 -16.12
C ASN A 217 2.35 3.29 -17.05
N SER A 218 1.41 2.33 -17.03
CA SER A 218 1.50 1.09 -17.82
C SER A 218 0.56 1.11 -19.02
N LYS A 219 1.01 0.51 -20.13
CA LYS A 219 0.23 0.24 -21.33
C LYS A 219 -0.18 -1.25 -21.33
N PHE A 220 -1.46 -1.57 -21.05
CA PHE A 220 -2.21 -2.87 -21.24
C PHE A 220 -2.23 -3.96 -20.12
N PRO A 221 -3.25 -4.90 -19.98
CA PRO A 221 -4.65 -5.02 -20.48
C PRO A 221 -5.81 -5.36 -19.47
N ARG A 222 -7.04 -4.99 -19.89
CA ARG A 222 -8.47 -5.41 -19.66
C ARG A 222 -9.12 -5.54 -18.25
N SER A 223 -10.23 -4.80 -18.06
CA SER A 223 -11.41 -5.23 -17.30
C SER A 223 -12.71 -4.93 -18.07
N GLU A 224 -13.67 -5.86 -18.04
CA GLU A 224 -15.01 -5.72 -18.64
C GLU A 224 -15.89 -4.79 -17.80
N VAL A 225 -16.56 -3.86 -18.47
CA VAL A 225 -17.51 -2.93 -17.84
C VAL A 225 -18.82 -3.68 -17.56
N VAL A 226 -19.12 -3.93 -16.28
CA VAL A 226 -20.45 -4.40 -15.86
C VAL A 226 -21.42 -3.22 -15.84
N SER A 227 -22.54 -3.36 -16.56
CA SER A 227 -23.58 -2.32 -16.72
C SER A 227 -24.64 -2.39 -15.61
N LEU A 228 -25.02 -1.24 -15.01
CA LEU A 228 -26.06 -1.12 -13.96
C LEU A 228 -27.14 -0.06 -14.26
N ARG A 229 -27.62 0.07 -15.50
CA ARG A 229 -28.80 0.91 -15.77
C ARG A 229 -29.76 0.23 -16.76
N PRO A 230 -31.07 0.51 -16.68
CA PRO A 230 -31.99 0.23 -17.77
C PRO A 230 -31.54 0.96 -19.04
N GLU A 231 -31.87 0.38 -20.20
CA GLU A 231 -31.54 0.95 -21.51
C GLU A 231 -32.12 2.37 -21.64
N MET A 232 -31.25 3.37 -21.58
CA MET A 232 -31.57 4.76 -21.90
C MET A 232 -30.99 5.07 -23.27
N ALA A 233 -31.73 5.85 -24.08
CA ALA A 233 -31.25 6.29 -25.38
C ALA A 233 -29.90 7.04 -25.23
N PRO A 234 -28.92 6.78 -26.12
CA PRO A 234 -27.65 7.48 -26.11
C PRO A 234 -27.84 8.98 -26.38
N ILE A 235 -27.10 9.81 -25.65
CA ILE A 235 -27.13 11.27 -25.78
C ILE A 235 -25.90 11.71 -26.58
N GLY A 236 -26.10 12.51 -27.63
CA GLY A 236 -25.03 13.12 -28.42
C GLY A 236 -25.15 12.90 -29.94
N GLY A 237 -24.31 13.56 -30.72
CA GLY A 237 -24.34 13.52 -32.19
C GLY A 237 -24.13 12.11 -32.77
N GLU A 238 -24.68 11.83 -33.96
CA GLU A 238 -24.63 10.49 -34.58
C GLU A 238 -23.20 9.97 -34.76
N GLU A 239 -22.26 10.84 -35.14
CA GLU A 239 -20.84 10.51 -35.28
C GLU A 239 -20.18 10.17 -33.94
N ALA A 240 -20.53 10.91 -32.89
CA ALA A 240 -20.04 10.66 -31.54
C ALA A 240 -20.56 9.31 -31.01
N GLN A 241 -21.83 9.00 -31.27
CA GLN A 241 -22.40 7.70 -30.92
C GLN A 241 -21.73 6.55 -31.67
N LYS A 242 -21.44 6.72 -32.96
CA LYS A 242 -20.74 5.70 -33.76
C LYS A 242 -19.35 5.42 -33.19
N SER A 243 -18.61 6.47 -32.85
CA SER A 243 -17.27 6.38 -32.26
C SER A 243 -17.30 5.68 -30.89
N VAL A 244 -18.23 6.05 -30.01
CA VAL A 244 -18.38 5.41 -28.69
C VAL A 244 -18.81 3.95 -28.81
N ARG A 245 -19.66 3.58 -29.77
CA ARG A 245 -20.00 2.16 -30.02
C ARG A 245 -18.79 1.33 -30.46
N GLN A 246 -17.89 1.90 -31.26
CA GLN A 246 -16.66 1.22 -31.64
C GLN A 246 -15.78 0.94 -30.42
N ILE A 247 -15.66 1.92 -29.51
CA ILE A 247 -14.84 1.84 -28.30
C ILE A 247 -15.37 0.78 -27.32
N PHE A 248 -16.68 0.78 -27.03
CA PHE A 248 -17.26 -0.09 -26.00
C PHE A 248 -17.83 -1.42 -26.54
N HIS A 249 -17.96 -1.58 -27.85
CA HIS A 249 -18.70 -2.65 -28.54
C HIS A 249 -20.20 -2.75 -28.20
N LYS A 250 -20.64 -2.18 -27.08
CA LYS A 250 -22.02 -2.00 -26.64
C LYS A 250 -22.16 -0.61 -26.02
N MET A 251 -23.26 0.08 -26.27
CA MET A 251 -23.47 1.44 -25.75
C MET A 251 -23.63 1.44 -24.23
N PRO A 252 -22.80 2.17 -23.46
CA PRO A 252 -23.00 2.32 -22.04
C PRO A 252 -24.28 3.13 -21.74
N PRO A 253 -25.11 2.70 -20.79
CA PRO A 253 -26.39 3.36 -20.56
C PRO A 253 -26.22 4.75 -19.92
N GLY A 254 -26.95 5.72 -20.47
CA GLY A 254 -26.93 7.12 -20.01
C GLY A 254 -25.66 7.89 -20.36
N ILE A 255 -24.79 7.35 -21.22
CA ILE A 255 -23.59 8.05 -21.66
C ILE A 255 -23.97 9.22 -22.58
N ASN A 256 -23.41 10.40 -22.28
CA ASN A 256 -23.29 11.48 -23.24
C ASN A 256 -22.02 11.27 -24.07
N CYS A 257 -22.18 10.91 -25.34
CA CYS A 257 -21.09 10.54 -26.24
C CYS A 257 -20.18 11.73 -26.57
N ASP A 258 -20.74 12.92 -26.74
CA ASP A 258 -19.96 14.13 -27.02
C ASP A 258 -19.10 14.53 -25.82
N SER A 259 -19.67 14.54 -24.62
CA SER A 259 -18.94 14.80 -23.38
C SER A 259 -17.88 13.74 -23.11
N TYR A 260 -18.17 12.48 -23.44
CA TYR A 260 -17.21 11.39 -23.32
C TYR A 260 -16.01 11.59 -24.25
N LEU A 261 -16.23 11.89 -25.53
CA LEU A 261 -15.16 12.10 -26.51
C LEU A 261 -14.35 13.37 -26.22
N ARG A 262 -14.99 14.46 -25.78
CA ARG A 262 -14.26 15.64 -25.28
C ARG A 262 -13.40 15.31 -24.07
N GLY A 263 -13.94 14.53 -23.13
CA GLY A 263 -13.19 14.08 -21.95
C GLY A 263 -11.99 13.20 -22.33
N ARG A 264 -12.17 12.30 -23.31
CA ARG A 264 -11.11 11.49 -23.92
C ARG A 264 -10.01 12.36 -24.52
N HIS A 265 -10.38 13.43 -25.22
CA HIS A 265 -9.44 14.38 -25.80
C HIS A 265 -8.66 15.15 -24.72
N TYR A 266 -9.33 15.71 -23.70
CA TYR A 266 -8.66 16.42 -22.61
C TYR A 266 -7.77 15.52 -21.75
N TYR A 267 -8.15 14.26 -21.56
CA TYR A 267 -7.32 13.28 -20.86
C TYR A 267 -5.96 13.08 -21.55
N GLU A 268 -5.98 13.03 -22.88
CA GLU A 268 -4.80 12.78 -23.70
C GLU A 268 -3.96 14.05 -23.91
N HIS A 269 -4.60 15.14 -24.34
CA HIS A 269 -3.94 16.35 -24.81
C HIS A 269 -3.99 17.51 -23.82
N GLY A 270 -4.71 17.39 -22.70
CA GLY A 270 -4.86 18.49 -21.75
C GLY A 270 -5.58 19.71 -22.33
N LEU A 271 -5.32 20.90 -21.77
CA LEU A 271 -5.91 22.14 -22.27
C LEU A 271 -5.15 22.63 -23.51
N THR A 272 -5.89 22.92 -24.58
CA THR A 272 -5.34 23.41 -25.85
C THR A 272 -5.61 24.90 -26.07
N ALA A 273 -6.58 25.47 -25.37
CA ALA A 273 -6.91 26.90 -25.43
C ALA A 273 -7.35 27.45 -24.06
N ALA A 274 -7.26 28.78 -23.93
CA ALA A 274 -7.75 29.48 -22.75
C ALA A 274 -9.28 29.32 -22.58
N GLY A 275 -9.75 29.28 -21.33
CA GLY A 275 -11.18 29.18 -21.00
C GLY A 275 -11.75 27.75 -21.01
N GLN A 276 -11.01 26.76 -21.50
CA GLN A 276 -11.47 25.37 -21.59
C GLN A 276 -11.57 24.62 -20.25
N ARG A 277 -11.01 25.16 -19.17
CA ARG A 277 -10.92 24.46 -17.87
C ARG A 277 -12.26 23.89 -17.41
N ALA A 278 -13.34 24.67 -17.51
CA ALA A 278 -14.63 24.23 -16.98
C ALA A 278 -15.23 23.06 -17.76
N ASP A 279 -15.19 23.13 -19.10
CA ASP A 279 -15.60 22.04 -19.97
C ASP A 279 -14.69 20.82 -19.78
N ALA A 280 -13.36 21.02 -19.64
CA ALA A 280 -12.42 19.93 -19.39
C ALA A 280 -12.71 19.17 -18.09
N VAL A 281 -12.96 19.87 -16.99
CA VAL A 281 -13.31 19.25 -15.70
C VAL A 281 -14.59 18.41 -15.82
N PHE A 282 -15.63 18.97 -16.44
CA PHE A 282 -16.90 18.27 -16.64
C PHE A 282 -16.74 17.04 -17.55
N ALA A 283 -16.11 17.23 -18.71
CA ALA A 283 -15.96 16.20 -19.73
C ALA A 283 -15.04 15.07 -19.27
N MET A 284 -13.91 15.38 -18.63
CA MET A 284 -13.04 14.34 -18.03
C MET A 284 -13.72 13.61 -16.88
N GLY A 285 -14.52 14.30 -16.06
CA GLY A 285 -15.34 13.65 -15.03
C GLY A 285 -16.26 12.60 -15.63
N HIS A 286 -16.91 12.94 -16.75
CA HIS A 286 -17.79 12.04 -17.48
C HIS A 286 -17.02 10.89 -18.16
N TYR A 287 -15.87 11.18 -18.78
CA TYR A 287 -14.99 10.16 -19.38
C TYR A 287 -14.50 9.13 -18.35
N LEU A 288 -14.00 9.60 -17.20
CA LEU A 288 -13.52 8.71 -16.13
C LEU A 288 -14.65 7.96 -15.44
N PHE A 289 -15.86 8.52 -15.41
CA PHE A 289 -17.03 7.82 -14.88
C PHE A 289 -17.32 6.52 -15.65
N TYR A 290 -17.23 6.58 -16.99
CA TYR A 290 -17.47 5.44 -17.87
C TYR A 290 -16.21 4.62 -18.19
N GLY A 291 -15.02 5.18 -17.98
CA GLY A 291 -13.76 4.55 -18.36
C GLY A 291 -13.56 4.52 -19.88
N ASP A 292 -12.52 3.85 -20.34
CA ASP A 292 -12.22 3.72 -21.77
C ASP A 292 -11.67 2.32 -22.04
N PRO A 293 -12.46 1.41 -22.62
CA PRO A 293 -12.02 0.05 -22.93
C PRO A 293 -10.87 -0.04 -23.95
N GLU A 294 -10.76 0.89 -24.90
CA GLU A 294 -9.66 0.89 -25.86
C GLU A 294 -8.34 1.32 -25.20
N ARG A 295 -8.42 2.27 -24.25
CA ARG A 295 -7.27 2.78 -23.49
C ARG A 295 -7.10 2.14 -22.12
N LEU A 296 -8.00 1.21 -21.79
CA LEU A 296 -8.02 0.43 -20.57
C LEU A 296 -8.10 1.25 -19.29
N ILE A 297 -8.83 2.35 -19.38
CA ILE A 297 -9.12 3.18 -18.22
C ILE A 297 -10.32 2.56 -17.52
N SER A 298 -10.10 2.06 -16.30
CA SER A 298 -11.18 1.50 -15.48
C SER A 298 -12.27 2.52 -15.21
N PRO A 299 -13.56 2.13 -15.31
CA PRO A 299 -14.67 3.02 -14.97
C PRO A 299 -14.62 3.39 -13.50
N ARG A 300 -14.54 4.68 -13.21
CA ARG A 300 -14.60 5.24 -11.86
C ARG A 300 -16.00 5.79 -11.65
N GLY A 301 -16.98 4.90 -11.51
CA GLY A 301 -18.39 5.26 -11.31
C GLY A 301 -18.69 5.82 -9.91
N TYR A 302 -19.92 5.70 -9.44
CA TYR A 302 -20.29 6.13 -8.08
C TYR A 302 -19.43 5.45 -7.01
N GLY A 303 -19.04 6.19 -5.97
CA GLY A 303 -18.13 5.73 -4.91
C GLY A 303 -16.65 6.00 -5.20
N PHE A 304 -16.32 6.49 -6.41
CA PHE A 304 -14.96 6.86 -6.83
C PHE A 304 -14.78 8.38 -7.02
N GLU A 305 -15.55 9.19 -6.29
CA GLU A 305 -15.57 10.65 -6.41
C GLU A 305 -14.19 11.27 -6.15
N GLU A 306 -13.48 10.78 -5.12
CA GLU A 306 -12.14 11.25 -4.76
C GLU A 306 -11.09 10.81 -5.78
N GLU A 307 -11.18 9.58 -6.28
CA GLU A 307 -10.26 9.08 -7.31
C GLU A 307 -10.43 9.85 -8.63
N ARG A 308 -11.67 10.19 -9.02
CA ARG A 308 -11.91 11.07 -10.17
C ARG A 308 -11.37 12.47 -9.93
N LYS A 309 -11.59 13.04 -8.73
CA LYS A 309 -11.10 14.38 -8.36
C LYS A 309 -9.60 14.46 -8.54
N TRP A 310 -8.89 13.50 -7.93
CA TRP A 310 -7.44 13.45 -7.95
C TRP A 310 -6.89 13.31 -9.37
N LEU A 311 -7.47 12.41 -10.18
CA LEU A 311 -7.00 12.21 -11.55
C LEU A 311 -7.16 13.46 -12.42
N ILE A 312 -8.29 14.16 -12.28
CA ILE A 312 -8.57 15.40 -13.01
C ILE A 312 -7.61 16.50 -12.58
N GLU A 313 -7.36 16.65 -11.28
CA GLU A 313 -6.38 17.61 -10.76
C GLU A 313 -4.99 17.35 -11.32
N GLU A 314 -4.54 16.09 -11.35
CA GLU A 314 -3.21 15.74 -11.80
C GLU A 314 -3.04 15.95 -13.31
N ILE A 315 -4.04 15.56 -14.11
CA ILE A 315 -4.04 15.81 -15.56
C ILE A 315 -3.97 17.31 -15.85
N LEU A 316 -4.75 18.11 -15.13
CA LEU A 316 -4.75 19.56 -15.32
C LEU A 316 -3.46 20.22 -14.84
N LYS A 317 -2.85 19.77 -13.75
CA LYS A 317 -1.53 20.24 -13.32
C LYS A 317 -0.45 19.91 -14.35
N ALA A 318 -0.46 18.68 -14.87
CA ALA A 318 0.56 18.22 -15.82
C ALA A 318 0.36 18.79 -17.23
N LYS A 319 -0.89 18.94 -17.69
CA LYS A 319 -1.23 19.19 -19.10
C LYS A 319 -2.11 20.44 -19.31
N HIS A 320 -2.03 21.46 -18.45
CA HIS A 320 -2.71 22.72 -18.75
C HIS A 320 -1.95 23.63 -19.73
N HIS A 321 -0.67 23.37 -20.02
CA HIS A 321 0.15 24.10 -21.00
C HIS A 321 0.13 25.64 -20.84
N GLY A 322 0.01 26.15 -19.61
CA GLY A 322 -0.15 27.60 -19.36
C GLY A 322 -1.51 28.19 -19.73
N MET A 323 -2.46 27.39 -20.24
CA MET A 323 -3.77 27.83 -20.74
C MET A 323 -4.80 28.13 -19.65
N SER A 324 -4.44 27.91 -18.38
CA SER A 324 -5.27 28.26 -17.23
C SER A 324 -4.48 29.04 -16.19
N LYS A 325 -4.78 30.33 -16.08
CA LYS A 325 -4.19 31.22 -15.05
C LYS A 325 -4.54 30.76 -13.64
N ASP A 326 -5.75 30.24 -13.44
CA ASP A 326 -6.20 29.78 -12.12
C ASP A 326 -5.43 28.56 -11.63
N ILE A 327 -5.11 27.62 -12.52
CA ILE A 327 -4.28 26.44 -12.20
C ILE A 327 -2.83 26.87 -11.97
N THR A 328 -2.28 27.70 -12.88
CA THR A 328 -0.90 28.22 -12.78
C THR A 328 -0.67 28.98 -11.47
N SER A 329 -1.67 29.72 -11.00
CA SER A 329 -1.61 30.50 -9.77
C SER A 329 -2.03 29.73 -8.52
N GLY A 330 -2.34 28.42 -8.63
CA GLY A 330 -2.74 27.58 -7.50
C GLY A 330 -4.03 28.04 -6.79
N ARG A 331 -4.97 28.68 -7.49
CA ARG A 331 -6.17 29.25 -6.86
C ARG A 331 -7.08 28.15 -6.30
N ALA A 332 -7.48 28.29 -5.03
CA ALA A 332 -8.39 27.38 -4.34
C ALA A 332 -9.74 27.18 -5.08
N GLU A 333 -10.23 28.20 -5.80
CA GLU A 333 -11.45 28.09 -6.60
C GLU A 333 -11.36 27.07 -7.75
N ALA A 334 -10.16 26.81 -8.27
CA ALA A 334 -9.95 25.75 -9.26
C ALA A 334 -10.17 24.36 -8.65
N GLN A 335 -9.65 24.13 -7.46
CA GLN A 335 -9.80 22.88 -6.72
C GLN A 335 -11.25 22.66 -6.30
N LYS A 336 -11.91 23.69 -5.75
CA LYS A 336 -13.35 23.63 -5.40
C LYS A 336 -14.23 23.32 -6.60
N HIS A 337 -13.88 23.81 -7.79
CA HIS A 337 -14.64 23.50 -8.99
C HIS A 337 -14.52 22.01 -9.36
N ILE A 338 -13.31 21.45 -9.34
CA ILE A 338 -13.09 20.03 -9.62
C ILE A 338 -13.83 19.18 -8.59
N GLU A 339 -13.71 19.54 -7.31
CA GLU A 339 -14.43 18.88 -6.22
C GLU A 339 -15.94 18.88 -6.43
N ARG A 340 -16.55 20.04 -6.73
CA ARG A 340 -18.00 20.12 -7.02
C ARG A 340 -18.41 19.27 -8.21
N ALA A 341 -17.59 19.22 -9.26
CA ALA A 341 -17.91 18.46 -10.47
C ALA A 341 -17.82 16.95 -10.23
N THR A 342 -16.82 16.47 -9.47
CA THR A 342 -16.65 15.04 -9.21
C THR A 342 -17.59 14.50 -8.14
N HIS A 343 -18.00 15.34 -7.19
CA HIS A 343 -18.94 15.01 -6.12
C HIS A 343 -20.40 15.22 -6.49
N TRP A 344 -20.69 15.65 -7.73
CA TRP A 344 -22.07 15.83 -8.17
C TRP A 344 -22.83 14.50 -8.13
N GLN A 345 -23.95 14.49 -7.43
CA GLN A 345 -24.87 13.35 -7.36
C GLN A 345 -26.27 13.72 -7.88
N PRO A 346 -26.93 12.80 -8.61
CA PRO A 346 -28.29 13.03 -9.07
C PRO A 346 -29.27 13.08 -7.88
N PRO A 347 -30.40 13.81 -8.00
CA PRO A 347 -31.32 14.07 -6.89
C PRO A 347 -31.73 12.83 -6.09
N HIS A 348 -31.99 11.69 -6.75
CA HIS A 348 -32.42 10.43 -6.13
C HIS A 348 -31.33 9.70 -5.31
N ARG A 349 -30.07 10.16 -5.36
CA ARG A 349 -28.93 9.60 -4.61
C ARG A 349 -28.37 10.54 -3.54
N ARG A 350 -28.75 11.83 -3.54
CA ARG A 350 -28.27 12.79 -2.53
C ARG A 350 -28.67 12.29 -1.13
N GLY A 351 -27.70 12.31 -0.20
CA GLY A 351 -27.91 11.86 1.18
C GLY A 351 -27.82 10.34 1.41
N LYS A 352 -27.52 9.53 0.38
CA LYS A 352 -27.19 8.10 0.54
C LYS A 352 -25.67 7.92 0.62
N GLU A 353 -25.21 6.98 1.45
CA GLU A 353 -23.78 6.65 1.51
C GLU A 353 -23.26 6.18 0.15
N ALA A 354 -22.09 6.69 -0.23
CA ALA A 354 -21.42 6.33 -1.46
C ALA A 354 -20.85 4.91 -1.35
N GLN A 355 -21.56 3.93 -1.90
CA GLN A 355 -21.07 2.55 -1.97
C GLN A 355 -20.23 2.36 -3.22
N LYS A 356 -18.96 1.96 -3.04
CA LYS A 356 -18.11 1.51 -4.14
C LYS A 356 -18.70 0.25 -4.73
N TYR A 357 -18.76 0.19 -6.06
CA TYR A 357 -19.19 -1.02 -6.75
C TYR A 357 -18.12 -2.10 -6.56
N GLU A 358 -18.45 -3.11 -5.76
CA GLU A 358 -17.74 -4.38 -5.73
C GLU A 358 -18.62 -5.43 -6.43
N PRO A 359 -18.04 -6.32 -7.24
CA PRO A 359 -18.80 -7.39 -7.87
C PRO A 359 -19.38 -8.32 -6.79
N VAL A 360 -20.66 -8.13 -6.47
CA VAL A 360 -21.36 -8.98 -5.51
C VAL A 360 -21.59 -10.34 -6.16
N VAL A 361 -20.89 -11.36 -5.66
CA VAL A 361 -21.11 -12.76 -6.06
C VAL A 361 -22.57 -13.10 -5.75
N PRO A 362 -23.35 -13.63 -6.72
CA PRO A 362 -24.76 -13.93 -6.51
C PRO A 362 -24.98 -14.79 -5.25
N ILE A 363 -25.97 -14.43 -4.43
CA ILE A 363 -26.31 -15.12 -3.17
C ILE A 363 -26.56 -16.63 -3.41
N SER A 364 -27.10 -16.99 -4.58
CA SER A 364 -27.29 -18.38 -5.01
C SER A 364 -25.98 -19.16 -5.11
N TRP A 365 -24.89 -18.52 -5.54
CA TRP A 365 -23.56 -19.11 -5.64
C TRP A 365 -22.93 -19.33 -4.26
N VAL A 366 -23.07 -18.35 -3.36
CA VAL A 366 -22.59 -18.46 -1.98
C VAL A 366 -23.30 -19.61 -1.25
N ARG A 367 -24.64 -19.71 -1.37
CA ARG A 367 -25.43 -20.80 -0.78
C ARG A 367 -25.06 -22.17 -1.36
N ASN A 368 -24.88 -22.27 -2.68
CA ASN A 368 -24.54 -23.56 -3.33
C ASN A 368 -23.13 -24.04 -2.93
N ASN A 369 -22.16 -23.12 -2.82
CA ASN A 369 -20.82 -23.45 -2.32
C ASN A 369 -20.83 -23.86 -0.84
N ALA A 370 -21.60 -23.17 0.01
CA ALA A 370 -21.76 -23.55 1.41
C ALA A 370 -22.37 -24.96 1.54
N ASN A 371 -23.41 -25.26 0.76
CA ASN A 371 -24.03 -26.59 0.75
C ASN A 371 -23.02 -27.69 0.32
N ARG A 372 -22.23 -27.45 -0.73
CA ARG A 372 -21.18 -28.37 -1.18
C ARG A 372 -20.11 -28.59 -0.11
N ALA A 373 -19.71 -27.53 0.60
CA ALA A 373 -18.76 -27.62 1.71
C ALA A 373 -19.31 -28.48 2.85
N THR A 374 -20.56 -28.24 3.28
CA THR A 374 -21.22 -29.01 4.34
C THR A 374 -21.37 -30.48 3.97
N THR A 375 -21.75 -30.79 2.72
CA THR A 375 -21.83 -32.18 2.24
C THR A 375 -20.46 -32.86 2.25
N ALA A 376 -19.40 -32.16 1.83
CA ALA A 376 -18.04 -32.70 1.85
C ALA A 376 -17.56 -32.99 3.27
N GLN A 377 -17.80 -32.08 4.23
CA GLN A 377 -17.44 -32.27 5.64
C GLN A 377 -18.16 -33.49 6.24
N LYS A 378 -19.46 -33.65 5.99
CA LYS A 378 -20.23 -34.83 6.45
C LYS A 378 -19.65 -36.14 5.92
N LYS A 379 -19.25 -36.18 4.65
CA LYS A 379 -18.63 -37.35 4.02
C LYS A 379 -17.26 -37.68 4.63
N ILE A 380 -16.45 -36.66 4.94
CA ILE A 380 -15.16 -36.85 5.61
C ILE A 380 -15.36 -37.40 7.02
N ILE A 381 -16.29 -36.82 7.80
CA ILE A 381 -16.60 -37.28 9.17
C ILE A 381 -17.06 -38.73 9.17
N ALA A 382 -17.97 -39.11 8.26
CA ALA A 382 -18.46 -40.49 8.15
C ALA A 382 -17.32 -41.47 7.82
N ALA A 383 -16.48 -41.14 6.85
CA ALA A 383 -15.35 -42.01 6.50
C ALA A 383 -14.33 -42.15 7.64
N VAL A 384 -14.06 -41.07 8.38
CA VAL A 384 -13.17 -41.13 9.56
C VAL A 384 -13.79 -41.98 10.68
N ALA A 385 -15.10 -41.88 10.90
CA ALA A 385 -15.81 -42.70 11.89
C ALA A 385 -15.72 -44.19 11.55
N ASP A 386 -15.91 -44.57 10.28
CA ASP A 386 -15.74 -45.96 9.82
C ASP A 386 -14.34 -46.51 10.13
N PHE A 387 -13.29 -45.71 9.92
CA PHE A 387 -11.92 -46.13 10.22
C PHE A 387 -11.66 -46.25 11.73
N LYS A 388 -12.25 -45.35 12.54
CA LYS A 388 -12.17 -45.41 14.01
C LYS A 388 -12.87 -46.66 14.55
N GLU A 389 -14.07 -46.96 14.07
CA GLU A 389 -14.83 -48.14 14.46
C GLU A 389 -14.11 -49.44 14.08
N ALA A 390 -13.49 -49.47 12.90
CA ALA A 390 -12.69 -50.61 12.46
C ALA A 390 -11.33 -50.74 13.18
N GLY A 391 -10.87 -49.70 13.90
CA GLY A 391 -9.55 -49.67 14.54
C GLY A 391 -8.38 -49.69 13.53
N ILE A 392 -8.61 -49.28 12.29
CA ILE A 392 -7.63 -49.37 11.19
C ILE A 392 -6.94 -48.03 11.00
N GLN A 393 -5.61 -48.03 10.93
CA GLN A 393 -4.84 -46.85 10.57
C GLN A 393 -5.12 -46.43 9.11
N PHE A 394 -5.29 -45.14 8.89
CA PHE A 394 -5.60 -44.59 7.57
C PHE A 394 -4.70 -43.39 7.22
N SER A 395 -4.61 -43.11 5.93
CA SER A 395 -3.96 -41.92 5.35
C SER A 395 -4.98 -40.99 4.69
N THR A 396 -4.56 -39.78 4.30
CA THR A 396 -5.41 -38.85 3.54
C THR A 396 -5.89 -39.44 2.21
N ARG A 397 -5.08 -40.34 1.60
CA ARG A 397 -5.46 -41.08 0.39
C ARG A 397 -6.58 -42.08 0.66
N ASP A 398 -6.57 -42.74 1.81
CA ASP A 398 -7.60 -43.72 2.18
C ASP A 398 -8.94 -43.04 2.49
N ILE A 399 -8.91 -41.87 3.13
CA ILE A 399 -10.10 -41.02 3.31
C ILE A 399 -10.67 -40.60 1.95
N THR A 400 -9.81 -40.13 1.04
CA THR A 400 -10.19 -39.72 -0.32
C THR A 400 -10.92 -40.85 -1.05
N LEU A 401 -10.36 -42.07 -1.00
CA LEU A 401 -10.93 -43.26 -1.62
C LEU A 401 -12.26 -43.67 -0.98
N LYS A 402 -12.39 -43.55 0.35
CA LYS A 402 -13.57 -43.95 1.10
C LYS A 402 -14.74 -42.97 0.96
N CYS A 403 -14.49 -41.66 1.00
CA CYS A 403 -15.54 -40.64 1.00
C CYS A 403 -15.80 -40.02 -0.39
N GLY A 404 -14.92 -40.25 -1.36
CA GLY A 404 -15.00 -39.72 -2.73
C GLY A 404 -14.82 -38.20 -2.82
N VAL A 405 -14.29 -37.56 -1.77
CA VAL A 405 -13.98 -36.14 -1.73
C VAL A 405 -12.51 -35.94 -2.11
N SER A 406 -12.21 -34.94 -2.95
CA SER A 406 -10.84 -34.70 -3.42
C SER A 406 -9.85 -34.41 -2.28
N SER A 407 -8.57 -34.78 -2.48
CA SER A 407 -7.50 -34.51 -1.51
C SER A 407 -7.40 -33.03 -1.13
N ARG A 408 -7.52 -32.11 -2.10
CA ARG A 408 -7.52 -30.66 -1.84
C ARG A 408 -8.62 -30.21 -0.88
N THR A 409 -9.79 -30.86 -0.93
CA THR A 409 -10.90 -30.55 -0.03
C THR A 409 -10.68 -31.16 1.35
N ILE A 410 -10.04 -32.33 1.45
CA ILE A 410 -9.68 -32.96 2.72
C ILE A 410 -8.59 -32.16 3.44
N ASP A 411 -7.61 -31.63 2.71
CA ASP A 411 -6.54 -30.77 3.25
C ASP A 411 -7.06 -29.45 3.83
N LYS A 412 -8.24 -29.00 3.36
CA LYS A 412 -8.90 -27.79 3.86
C LYS A 412 -9.54 -27.98 5.25
N TYR A 413 -9.84 -29.22 5.64
CA TYR A 413 -10.52 -29.56 6.89
C TYR A 413 -9.71 -30.56 7.74
N PRO A 414 -8.46 -30.23 8.12
CA PRO A 414 -7.59 -31.12 8.90
C PRO A 414 -8.16 -31.51 10.26
N GLU A 415 -8.96 -30.63 10.86
CA GLU A 415 -9.63 -30.83 12.14
C GLU A 415 -10.58 -32.03 12.17
N LEU A 416 -11.14 -32.41 11.02
CA LEU A 416 -12.12 -33.51 10.92
C LEU A 416 -11.48 -34.90 10.91
N TRP A 417 -10.17 -35.01 10.69
CA TRP A 417 -9.53 -36.32 10.49
C TRP A 417 -8.17 -36.49 11.16
N LYS A 418 -7.36 -35.44 11.36
CA LYS A 418 -6.02 -35.55 11.96
C LYS A 418 -6.03 -36.13 13.37
N PRO A 419 -6.91 -35.69 14.30
CA PRO A 419 -6.90 -36.22 15.67
C PRO A 419 -7.16 -37.73 15.70
N ALA A 420 -8.11 -38.20 14.88
CA ALA A 420 -8.44 -39.62 14.76
C ALA A 420 -7.27 -40.45 14.19
N MET A 421 -6.53 -39.89 13.24
CA MET A 421 -5.37 -40.53 12.64
C MET A 421 -4.20 -40.65 13.64
N GLU A 422 -3.99 -39.63 14.47
CA GLU A 422 -2.94 -39.62 15.50
C GLU A 422 -3.26 -40.57 16.65
N GLU A 423 -4.52 -40.60 17.09
CA GLU A 423 -5.04 -41.53 18.11
C GLU A 423 -4.79 -43.00 17.72
N LEU A 424 -5.15 -43.38 16.49
CA LEU A 424 -4.92 -44.74 15.97
C LEU A 424 -3.44 -45.08 15.72
N ARG A 425 -2.55 -44.08 15.72
CA ARG A 425 -1.08 -44.26 15.63
C ARG A 425 -0.40 -44.35 16.99
N GLY A 426 -1.03 -43.87 18.06
CA GLY A 426 -0.42 -43.62 19.38
C GLY A 426 0.08 -44.85 20.16
N GLY A 427 -0.23 -46.08 19.76
CA GLY A 427 0.10 -47.29 20.54
C GLY A 427 1.53 -47.85 20.40
N ARG A 428 2.46 -47.20 19.68
CA ARG A 428 3.82 -47.76 19.42
C ARG A 428 5.02 -46.91 19.83
N LEU A 429 4.83 -45.69 20.36
CA LEU A 429 5.95 -44.80 20.73
C LEU A 429 6.24 -44.74 22.24
N GLU A 430 5.38 -45.28 23.10
CA GLU A 430 5.58 -45.28 24.56
C GLU A 430 6.73 -46.19 25.05
N THR A 431 7.13 -47.19 24.26
CA THR A 431 8.21 -48.12 24.61
C THR A 431 9.62 -47.63 24.29
N ALA A 432 9.78 -46.42 23.72
CA ALA A 432 11.07 -45.90 23.25
C ALA A 432 11.60 -44.68 24.03
N LEU A 433 11.06 -44.38 25.21
CA LEU A 433 11.34 -43.12 25.92
C LEU A 433 12.33 -43.22 27.09
N HIS A 434 12.91 -44.39 27.37
CA HIS A 434 13.66 -44.61 28.62
C HIS A 434 15.18 -44.49 28.50
N GLU A 435 15.75 -44.43 27.30
CA GLU A 435 17.22 -44.49 27.14
C GLU A 435 17.95 -43.14 27.21
N TYR A 436 17.26 -41.99 27.15
CA TYR A 436 17.95 -40.70 26.95
C TYR A 436 17.89 -39.67 28.08
N ASN A 437 17.15 -39.90 29.18
CA ASN A 437 16.93 -38.88 30.22
C ASN A 437 17.33 -39.31 31.64
N ALA A 438 18.48 -39.98 31.79
CA ALA A 438 19.06 -40.29 33.09
C ALA A 438 20.24 -39.36 33.43
N VAL A 439 19.96 -38.10 33.74
CA VAL A 439 20.83 -37.31 34.64
C VAL A 439 19.95 -36.49 35.59
N LYS A 440 19.73 -37.04 36.79
CA LYS A 440 19.16 -36.35 37.95
C LYS A 440 20.28 -35.62 38.69
N GLY A 441 20.01 -34.36 39.08
CA GLY A 441 20.56 -33.77 40.30
C GLY A 441 21.48 -32.57 40.11
N ALA A 442 20.92 -31.37 40.31
CA ALA A 442 21.57 -30.26 41.03
C ALA A 442 20.54 -29.12 41.21
N ALA A 443 19.97 -29.03 42.41
CA ALA A 443 19.30 -27.81 42.87
C ALA A 443 20.39 -26.80 43.29
N SER A 444 20.29 -25.53 42.88
CA SER A 444 21.23 -24.49 43.32
C SER A 444 20.53 -23.45 44.21
N GLN A 445 21.10 -23.28 45.40
CA GLN A 445 20.79 -22.22 46.36
C GLN A 445 21.21 -20.83 45.87
N GLU A 446 20.65 -19.82 46.54
CA GLU A 446 20.92 -18.39 46.41
C GLU A 446 22.41 -18.04 46.20
N SER A 447 22.70 -17.06 45.34
CA SER A 447 24.08 -16.58 45.14
C SER A 447 24.14 -15.06 45.02
N LYS A 448 24.99 -14.47 45.86
CA LYS A 448 25.47 -13.08 45.86
C LYS A 448 26.16 -12.70 44.53
N PRO A 449 26.34 -11.40 44.22
CA PRO A 449 26.89 -10.97 42.93
C PRO A 449 28.38 -11.30 42.79
N PRO A 450 28.85 -11.80 41.64
CA PRO A 450 30.26 -12.12 41.44
C PRO A 450 31.08 -10.93 40.95
N SER A 451 32.33 -10.94 41.39
CA SER A 451 33.43 -10.04 41.06
C SER A 451 33.95 -10.19 39.63
N SER A 452 34.62 -9.13 39.19
CA SER A 452 35.18 -8.88 37.87
C SER A 452 36.32 -9.84 37.50
N GLU A 453 36.04 -10.86 36.71
CA GLU A 453 36.99 -11.51 35.79
C GLU A 453 36.18 -12.42 34.85
N HIS A 454 36.00 -12.02 33.60
CA HIS A 454 35.28 -12.82 32.59
C HIS A 454 36.24 -13.39 31.56
N GLU A 455 36.53 -14.70 31.67
CA GLU A 455 36.97 -15.52 30.54
C GLU A 455 35.89 -15.55 29.45
N LYS A 456 36.31 -15.36 28.19
CA LYS A 456 35.43 -15.40 27.01
C LYS A 456 35.04 -16.85 26.67
N ILE A 457 34.13 -17.43 27.45
CA ILE A 457 33.45 -18.65 27.02
C ILE A 457 32.28 -18.24 26.11
N MET A 458 32.36 -18.64 24.83
CA MET A 458 31.30 -18.38 23.86
C MET A 458 30.10 -19.31 24.11
N PRO A 459 28.90 -18.78 24.45
CA PRO A 459 27.78 -19.63 24.81
C PRO A 459 27.23 -20.39 23.58
N PRO A 460 26.80 -21.66 23.74
CA PRO A 460 26.30 -22.53 22.67
C PRO A 460 25.17 -21.91 21.84
N GLY A 461 24.29 -21.11 22.47
CA GLY A 461 23.22 -20.39 21.78
C GLY A 461 23.73 -19.40 20.74
N ARG A 462 24.85 -18.71 21.00
CA ARG A 462 25.45 -17.74 20.06
C ARG A 462 26.14 -18.43 18.88
N LEU A 463 26.66 -19.64 19.08
CA LEU A 463 27.16 -20.51 18.00
C LEU A 463 26.01 -20.99 17.11
N ALA A 464 24.91 -21.44 17.71
CA ALA A 464 23.71 -21.85 16.99
C ALA A 464 23.13 -20.69 16.15
N SER A 465 23.04 -19.48 16.73
CA SER A 465 22.56 -18.29 16.01
C SER A 465 23.45 -17.93 14.82
N ARG A 466 24.79 -17.99 14.95
CA ARG A 466 25.70 -17.73 13.82
C ARG A 466 25.56 -18.79 12.72
N ARG A 467 25.31 -20.05 13.10
CA ARG A 467 25.12 -21.16 12.15
C ARG A 467 23.82 -20.99 11.35
N ILE A 468 22.73 -20.59 12.01
CA ILE A 468 21.45 -20.28 11.37
C ILE A 468 21.60 -19.09 10.41
N LEU A 469 22.28 -18.02 10.84
CA LEU A 469 22.48 -16.82 10.01
C LEU A 469 23.32 -17.12 8.76
N TYR A 470 24.34 -17.98 8.92
CA TYR A 470 25.14 -18.47 7.80
C TYR A 470 24.32 -19.32 6.84
N GLU A 471 23.48 -20.25 7.33
CA GLU A 471 22.61 -21.04 6.47
C GLU A 471 21.61 -20.20 5.68
N LEU A 472 21.01 -19.18 6.29
CA LEU A 472 20.10 -18.26 5.61
C LEU A 472 20.82 -17.50 4.49
N LYS A 473 22.02 -16.98 4.76
CA LYS A 473 22.85 -16.32 3.74
C LYS A 473 23.17 -17.26 2.57
N MET A 474 23.49 -18.52 2.85
CA MET A 474 23.77 -19.52 1.82
C MET A 474 22.53 -19.96 1.04
N ARG A 475 21.31 -19.80 1.58
CA ARG A 475 20.05 -20.02 0.84
C ARG A 475 19.79 -18.88 -0.14
N ASP A 476 19.93 -17.64 0.30
CA ASP A 476 19.78 -16.46 -0.57
C ASP A 476 20.78 -16.47 -1.73
N GLU A 477 22.02 -16.87 -1.49
CA GLU A 477 23.03 -17.02 -2.55
C GLU A 477 22.68 -18.13 -3.56
N ARG A 478 22.10 -19.26 -3.10
CA ARG A 478 21.63 -20.33 -3.99
C ARG A 478 20.44 -19.91 -4.82
N GLU A 479 19.50 -19.15 -4.26
CA GLU A 479 18.37 -18.61 -5.01
C GLU A 479 18.81 -17.59 -6.06
N LYS A 480 19.77 -16.72 -5.74
CA LYS A 480 20.36 -15.80 -6.72
C LYS A 480 21.03 -16.54 -7.88
N ARG A 481 21.83 -17.57 -7.59
CA ARG A 481 22.46 -18.41 -8.64
C ARG A 481 21.41 -19.12 -9.51
N LYS A 482 20.37 -19.70 -8.92
CA LYS A 482 19.28 -20.33 -9.68
C LYS A 482 18.55 -19.34 -10.59
N LYS A 483 18.31 -18.11 -10.14
CA LYS A 483 17.68 -17.06 -10.96
C LYS A 483 18.55 -16.69 -12.16
N ILE A 484 19.86 -16.54 -11.96
CA ILE A 484 20.82 -16.25 -13.04
C ILE A 484 20.86 -17.41 -14.05
N ASP A 485 20.98 -18.66 -13.59
CA ASP A 485 21.01 -19.84 -14.46
C ASP A 485 19.70 -19.99 -15.27
N THR A 486 18.56 -19.67 -14.64
CA THR A 486 17.25 -19.75 -15.31
C THR A 486 17.12 -18.66 -16.38
N ALA A 487 17.58 -17.44 -16.10
CA ALA A 487 17.60 -16.34 -17.06
C ALA A 487 18.48 -16.68 -18.27
N GLN A 488 19.71 -17.16 -18.04
CA GLN A 488 20.63 -17.59 -19.12
C GLN A 488 20.06 -18.72 -19.97
N ARG A 489 19.38 -19.70 -19.36
CA ARG A 489 18.70 -20.78 -20.12
C ARG A 489 17.54 -20.25 -20.96
N SER A 490 16.78 -19.28 -20.45
CA SER A 490 15.66 -18.68 -21.19
C SER A 490 16.13 -17.84 -22.37
N GLU A 491 17.23 -17.10 -22.20
CA GLU A 491 17.85 -16.27 -23.24
C GLU A 491 18.44 -17.15 -24.35
N LYS A 492 19.17 -18.21 -23.97
CA LYS A 492 19.67 -19.21 -24.94
C LYS A 492 18.53 -19.88 -25.71
N ALA A 493 17.46 -20.30 -25.03
CA ALA A 493 16.31 -20.92 -25.69
C ALA A 493 15.57 -19.95 -26.63
N ALA A 494 15.54 -18.65 -26.32
CA ALA A 494 14.97 -17.63 -27.21
C ALA A 494 15.86 -17.40 -28.44
N SER A 495 17.18 -17.36 -28.25
CA SER A 495 18.17 -17.24 -29.32
C SER A 495 18.12 -18.45 -30.27
N ASP A 496 18.06 -19.67 -29.75
CA ASP A 496 17.99 -20.89 -30.55
C ASP A 496 16.69 -20.92 -31.38
N LYS A 497 15.55 -20.58 -30.76
CA LYS A 497 14.26 -20.46 -31.48
C LYS A 497 14.27 -19.40 -32.57
N TRP A 498 14.96 -18.29 -32.36
CA TRP A 498 15.10 -17.26 -33.39
C TRP A 498 15.92 -17.79 -34.58
N ARG A 499 17.05 -18.46 -34.31
CA ARG A 499 17.88 -19.09 -35.35
C ARG A 499 17.13 -20.16 -36.13
N ASP A 500 16.31 -20.96 -35.48
CA ASP A 500 15.46 -21.96 -36.15
C ASP A 500 14.47 -21.33 -37.13
N ARG A 501 13.79 -20.23 -36.72
CA ARG A 501 12.87 -19.51 -37.61
C ARG A 501 13.57 -18.90 -38.81
N VAL A 502 14.74 -18.30 -38.60
CA VAL A 502 15.54 -17.73 -39.68
C VAL A 502 16.00 -18.84 -40.63
N ASN A 503 16.53 -19.95 -40.12
CA ASN A 503 16.94 -21.10 -40.94
C ASN A 503 15.78 -21.70 -41.75
N ASP A 504 14.57 -21.77 -41.18
CA ASP A 504 13.40 -22.26 -41.90
C ASP A 504 12.93 -21.30 -43.00
N LEU A 505 13.13 -19.99 -42.84
CA LEU A 505 12.91 -19.02 -43.91
C LEU A 505 13.96 -19.17 -45.02
N LEU A 506 15.22 -19.44 -44.67
CA LEU A 506 16.31 -19.63 -45.63
C LEU A 506 16.14 -20.92 -46.45
N LYS A 507 15.68 -22.01 -45.83
CA LYS A 507 15.36 -23.25 -46.56
C LYS A 507 14.23 -23.09 -47.59
N ARG A 508 13.41 -22.06 -47.46
CA ARG A 508 12.32 -21.75 -48.41
C ARG A 508 12.79 -20.93 -49.62
N GLU A 509 14.09 -20.63 -49.73
CA GLU A 509 14.67 -20.00 -50.92
C GLU A 509 14.60 -20.98 -52.12
N PRO A 510 13.74 -20.75 -53.12
CA PRO A 510 13.60 -21.65 -54.26
C PRO A 510 14.66 -21.31 -55.32
N GLN A 511 15.29 -22.34 -55.89
CA GLN A 511 16.29 -22.18 -56.97
C GLN A 511 15.70 -21.65 -58.30
N ASN A 512 14.37 -21.53 -58.45
CA ASN A 512 13.70 -20.98 -59.64
C ASN A 512 12.67 -19.92 -59.24
N VAL A 513 12.87 -18.69 -59.70
CA VAL A 513 12.37 -17.46 -59.05
C VAL A 513 11.09 -16.91 -59.71
N SER A 514 10.08 -16.59 -58.89
CA SER A 514 9.08 -15.56 -59.19
C SER A 514 9.35 -14.34 -58.29
N GLU A 515 9.26 -13.13 -58.86
CA GLU A 515 9.57 -11.85 -58.20
C GLU A 515 8.81 -11.66 -56.87
N GLY A 516 7.51 -12.02 -56.84
CA GLY A 516 6.67 -11.89 -55.66
C GLY A 516 7.10 -12.80 -54.50
N THR A 517 7.73 -13.95 -54.80
CA THR A 517 8.23 -14.87 -53.77
C THR A 517 9.44 -14.28 -53.05
N LEU A 518 10.30 -13.56 -53.78
CA LEU A 518 11.54 -12.99 -53.25
C LEU A 518 11.28 -11.76 -52.38
N MET A 519 10.32 -10.91 -52.77
CA MET A 519 9.89 -9.76 -51.95
C MET A 519 9.18 -10.19 -50.65
N ASN A 520 8.40 -11.28 -50.70
CA ASN A 520 7.79 -11.86 -49.50
C ASN A 520 8.86 -12.40 -48.54
N LEU A 521 9.89 -13.08 -49.06
CA LEU A 521 11.01 -13.57 -48.24
C LEU A 521 11.77 -12.42 -47.56
N ILE A 522 12.10 -11.35 -48.30
CA ILE A 522 12.75 -10.15 -47.74
C ILE A 522 11.90 -9.53 -46.63
N THR A 523 10.58 -9.45 -46.81
CA THR A 523 9.66 -8.89 -45.81
C THR A 523 9.62 -9.74 -44.53
N HIS A 524 9.64 -11.07 -44.68
CA HIS A 524 9.66 -11.98 -43.52
C HIS A 524 11.01 -11.94 -42.78
N LEU A 525 12.14 -11.90 -43.49
CA LEU A 525 13.46 -11.78 -42.88
C LEU A 525 13.66 -10.43 -42.20
N ALA A 526 13.13 -9.33 -42.77
CA ALA A 526 13.17 -8.01 -42.15
C ALA A 526 12.39 -7.94 -40.82
N ARG A 527 11.35 -8.78 -40.65
CA ARG A 527 10.64 -8.89 -39.36
C ARG A 527 11.46 -9.64 -38.31
N GLU A 528 12.19 -10.69 -38.70
CA GLU A 528 13.08 -11.40 -37.79
C GLU A 528 14.31 -10.55 -37.41
N LEU A 529 14.75 -9.65 -38.29
CA LEU A 529 15.84 -8.69 -38.02
C LEU A 529 15.52 -7.76 -36.82
N LEU A 530 14.27 -7.30 -36.70
CA LEU A 530 13.85 -6.41 -35.59
C LEU A 530 13.91 -7.08 -34.21
N ILE A 531 13.96 -8.41 -34.17
CA ILE A 531 13.97 -9.21 -32.95
C ILE A 531 15.21 -10.10 -32.84
N ALA A 532 16.30 -9.71 -33.52
CA ALA A 532 17.58 -10.40 -33.46
C ALA A 532 18.12 -10.44 -32.02
N PRO A 533 18.56 -11.61 -31.52
CA PRO A 533 18.97 -11.76 -30.12
C PRO A 533 20.35 -11.17 -29.82
N SER A 534 21.17 -10.90 -30.85
CA SER A 534 22.49 -10.29 -30.72
C SER A 534 22.81 -9.35 -31.87
N GLU A 535 23.79 -8.48 -31.66
CA GLU A 535 24.30 -7.55 -32.68
C GLU A 535 24.96 -8.29 -33.85
N GLU A 536 25.66 -9.40 -33.58
CA GLU A 536 26.24 -10.27 -34.62
C GLU A 536 25.16 -10.90 -35.50
N ASP A 537 24.09 -11.43 -34.90
CA ASP A 537 22.96 -12.02 -35.63
C ASP A 537 22.20 -10.96 -36.46
N CYS A 538 22.10 -9.73 -35.95
CA CYS A 538 21.52 -8.58 -36.64
C CYS A 538 22.33 -8.20 -37.88
N ASN A 539 23.64 -8.01 -37.73
CA ASN A 539 24.54 -7.63 -38.81
C ASN A 539 24.59 -8.69 -39.90
N TRP A 540 24.63 -9.97 -39.53
CA TRP A 540 24.61 -11.08 -40.47
C TRP A 540 23.31 -11.11 -41.29
N LEU A 541 22.14 -11.02 -40.63
CA LEU A 541 20.85 -11.08 -41.31
C LEU A 541 20.61 -9.85 -42.21
N LEU A 542 21.09 -8.68 -41.79
CA LEU A 542 21.03 -7.45 -42.58
C LEU A 542 21.89 -7.53 -43.84
N ALA A 543 23.09 -8.12 -43.76
CA ALA A 543 23.93 -8.39 -44.92
C ALA A 543 23.23 -9.34 -45.91
N TYR A 544 22.65 -10.43 -45.40
CA TYR A 544 21.91 -11.40 -46.22
C TYR A 544 20.69 -10.80 -46.93
N ILE A 545 19.90 -10.00 -46.21
CA ILE A 545 18.76 -9.28 -46.80
C ILE A 545 19.22 -8.31 -47.89
N SER A 546 20.39 -7.68 -47.72
CA SER A 546 20.94 -6.76 -48.71
C SER A 546 21.35 -7.48 -49.99
N GLU A 547 21.99 -8.65 -49.90
CA GLU A 547 22.31 -9.50 -51.06
C GLU A 547 21.03 -9.95 -51.81
N LEU A 548 19.98 -10.34 -51.08
CA LEU A 548 18.69 -10.70 -51.68
C LEU A 548 18.04 -9.50 -52.38
N ARG A 549 18.16 -8.29 -51.82
CA ARG A 549 17.66 -7.07 -52.48
C ARG A 549 18.41 -6.77 -53.76
N GLU A 550 19.73 -6.94 -53.80
CA GLU A 550 20.52 -6.78 -55.02
C GLU A 550 20.11 -7.78 -56.10
N ARG A 551 19.87 -9.04 -55.73
CA ARG A 551 19.30 -10.06 -56.63
C ARG A 551 17.91 -9.66 -57.14
N ALA A 552 17.03 -9.16 -56.28
CA ALA A 552 15.71 -8.66 -56.68
C ALA A 552 15.81 -7.54 -57.72
N VAL A 553 16.74 -6.60 -57.49
CA VAL A 553 16.98 -5.45 -58.39
C VAL A 553 17.54 -5.89 -59.74
N SER A 554 18.43 -6.89 -59.76
CA SER A 554 19.00 -7.47 -61.00
C SER A 554 17.98 -8.16 -61.91
N LEU A 555 16.81 -8.56 -61.37
CA LEU A 555 15.72 -9.20 -62.11
C LEU A 555 14.71 -8.20 -62.74
N GLY A 556 14.97 -6.89 -62.64
CA GLY A 556 14.30 -5.90 -63.50
C GLY A 556 13.27 -4.98 -62.84
N LYS A 557 13.62 -4.31 -61.74
CA LYS A 557 13.53 -2.83 -61.51
C LYS A 557 13.36 -2.46 -60.03
N VAL A 558 14.20 -1.50 -59.63
CA VAL A 558 14.09 -0.48 -58.55
C VAL A 558 13.08 -0.76 -57.44
N VAL A 559 13.58 -1.34 -56.34
CA VAL A 559 12.88 -1.33 -55.05
C VAL A 559 12.97 0.08 -54.47
N GLN A 560 11.86 0.81 -54.45
CA GLN A 560 11.70 1.99 -53.60
C GLN A 560 10.69 1.65 -52.52
N LEU A 561 11.19 1.35 -51.32
CA LEU A 561 10.39 1.34 -50.09
C LEU A 561 11.13 2.15 -49.05
N THR A 562 10.44 3.19 -48.57
CA THR A 562 10.83 4.11 -47.51
C THR A 562 11.25 3.35 -46.25
N ILE A 563 12.56 3.36 -45.98
CA ILE A 563 13.08 3.18 -44.64
C ILE A 563 13.14 4.58 -44.06
N ASP A 564 12.12 4.97 -43.29
CA ASP A 564 12.28 6.10 -42.39
C ASP A 564 13.36 5.70 -41.39
N SER A 565 14.47 6.42 -41.48
CA SER A 565 15.66 6.29 -40.67
C SER A 565 15.30 6.41 -39.18
N VAL A 566 15.50 5.34 -38.42
CA VAL A 566 15.81 5.47 -37.00
C VAL A 566 17.33 5.63 -36.91
N ALA A 567 17.76 6.88 -36.97
CA ALA A 567 19.05 7.31 -36.45
C ALA A 567 18.84 8.68 -35.79
N SER A 568 19.29 8.78 -34.52
CA SER A 568 19.40 10.00 -33.68
C SER A 568 18.23 10.29 -32.71
N ALA A 569 18.14 9.52 -31.62
CA ALA A 569 17.96 10.02 -30.23
C ALA A 569 18.10 8.86 -29.23
#